data_AF-A0A847H4D9-F1
#
_entry.id   AF-A0A847H4D9-F1
#
_cell.length_a   1.000
_cell.length_b   1.000
_cell.length_c   1.000
_cell.angle_alpha   90.00
_cell.angle_beta   90.00
_cell.angle_gamma   90.00
#
_symmetry.space_group_name_H-M   'P 1'
#
loop_
_entity.id
_entity.type
_entity.pdbx_description
1 polymer ?
#
loop_
_entity_poly.entity_id
_entity_poly.type
_entity_poly.pdbx_seq_one_letter_code
_entity_poly.pdbx_strand_id
1 'polypeptide(L)'
;MNKFFSPAVHLMNNLKYPQKFLLISLFFLSTIIGMGFFILSDLKHEIELSKQELQGLNNVKIEAELMLTIQRHRTAVYGYLNGKKDYKDEILSLQQKIDGIFEEFSSINNGDSSNLNEYWQELKSDWQTVKAESLKGNATAAFDKHTEFINKIIFLISYTDRTYKIILDPDIGTSVIIPRQLTLLENMSLLLTHITGIYARRNITGEEKHDLAVLSGIINQDSREITTNLLDNFDEFADQNKKLSRNVQEYNSSLTQLLNEFEILKNADNKLFNGDKLILAGNQTQNTLETLFFASLDSLKEVINERIEKLNLYSMLLLSLFLLSLLLPAYLFSGFYFSVINSISQMKNVLGEVSKGNFLAKADINTQDEFRNLAESLNITTEKLHSLFNRENFLKQIIQTPIISEDYKEALQKIVVLTGRQYNADRCFLAEYDKEIGDFLPVKKEVTYVSSEDIKSVEGLRIDLQSFLISGQLYGEDKILAVENIEEADFISEKSDK
;
A
#
# COMPACT_ATOMS: atom_id res chain seq x y z
N MET A 1 28.48 -28.11 12.34
CA MET A 1 27.24 -27.36 12.01
C MET A 1 26.97 -26.36 13.12
N ASN A 2 26.69 -25.11 12.75
CA ASN A 2 27.00 -23.90 13.53
C ASN A 2 26.25 -23.78 14.87
N LYS A 3 26.98 -23.63 15.98
CA LYS A 3 26.46 -23.32 17.34
C LYS A 3 25.49 -22.13 17.36
N PHE A 4 25.62 -21.22 16.39
CA PHE A 4 24.76 -20.06 16.19
C PHE A 4 23.26 -20.39 16.04
N PHE A 5 22.92 -21.46 15.33
CA PHE A 5 21.51 -21.85 15.12
C PHE A 5 20.97 -22.77 16.21
N SER A 6 21.80 -23.19 17.17
CA SER A 6 21.41 -24.17 18.20
C SER A 6 20.17 -23.74 19.01
N PRO A 7 20.01 -22.47 19.42
CA PRO A 7 18.81 -22.03 20.15
C PRO A 7 17.55 -22.10 19.27
N ALA A 8 17.65 -21.67 18.02
CA ALA A 8 16.53 -21.70 17.07
C ALA A 8 16.11 -23.15 16.74
N VAL A 9 17.09 -24.05 16.53
CA VAL A 9 16.82 -25.48 16.33
C VAL A 9 16.14 -26.09 17.56
N HIS A 10 16.59 -25.76 18.77
CA HIS A 10 15.97 -26.27 19.99
C HIS A 10 14.51 -25.81 20.14
N LEU A 11 14.22 -24.53 19.91
CA LEU A 11 12.86 -24.00 19.91
C LEU A 11 11.99 -24.69 18.86
N MET A 12 12.47 -24.80 17.62
CA MET A 12 11.70 -25.34 16.50
C MET A 12 11.48 -26.85 16.61
N ASN A 13 12.33 -27.60 17.30
CA ASN A 13 12.13 -29.05 17.50
C ASN A 13 11.01 -29.37 18.50
N ASN A 14 10.67 -28.44 19.39
CA ASN A 14 9.63 -28.63 20.40
C ASN A 14 8.21 -28.27 19.90
N LEU A 15 8.11 -27.67 18.71
CA LEU A 15 6.85 -27.21 18.13
C LEU A 15 6.29 -28.22 17.13
N LYS A 16 4.98 -28.41 17.11
CA LYS A 16 4.29 -29.09 16.00
C LYS A 16 4.41 -28.23 14.73
N TYR A 17 4.38 -28.83 13.55
CA TYR A 17 4.42 -28.09 12.27
C TYR A 17 3.46 -26.86 12.23
N PRO A 18 2.20 -26.93 12.69
CA PRO A 18 1.31 -25.76 12.68
C PRO A 18 1.81 -24.61 13.56
N GLN A 19 2.41 -24.94 14.71
CA GLN A 19 2.99 -23.95 15.62
C GLN A 19 4.24 -23.32 15.03
N LYS A 20 5.06 -24.09 14.29
CA LYS A 20 6.23 -23.57 13.57
C LYS A 20 5.82 -22.53 12.54
N PHE A 21 4.84 -22.85 11.69
CA PHE A 21 4.36 -21.92 10.67
C PHE A 21 3.66 -20.72 11.28
N LEU A 22 2.82 -20.91 12.30
CA LEU A 22 2.16 -19.80 12.99
C LEU A 22 3.15 -18.83 13.63
N LEU A 23 4.20 -19.34 14.29
CA LEU A 23 5.24 -18.50 14.90
C LEU A 23 5.95 -17.63 13.84
N ILE A 24 6.36 -18.23 12.73
CA ILE A 24 7.04 -17.53 11.64
C ILE A 24 6.09 -16.52 10.98
N SER A 25 4.85 -16.92 10.69
CA SER A 25 3.84 -16.05 10.09
C SER A 25 3.50 -14.88 11.00
N LEU A 26 3.33 -15.08 12.31
CA LEU A 26 3.06 -13.99 13.23
C LEU A 26 4.19 -12.96 13.26
N PHE A 27 5.45 -13.40 13.20
CA PHE A 27 6.59 -12.49 13.17
C PHE A 27 6.61 -11.61 11.90
N PHE A 28 6.35 -12.20 10.73
CA PHE A 28 6.25 -11.43 9.49
C PHE A 28 5.02 -10.53 9.47
N LEU A 29 3.86 -11.04 9.89
CA LEU A 29 2.61 -10.28 9.97
C LEU A 29 2.76 -9.10 10.93
N SER A 30 3.38 -9.26 12.10
CA SER A 30 3.60 -8.14 13.03
C SER A 30 4.47 -7.05 12.42
N THR A 31 5.48 -7.42 11.65
CA THR A 31 6.37 -6.47 10.97
C THR A 31 5.62 -5.69 9.88
N ILE A 32 4.84 -6.40 9.06
CA ILE A 32 3.99 -5.81 8.01
C ILE A 32 2.97 -4.86 8.65
N ILE A 33 2.26 -5.33 9.69
CA ILE A 33 1.26 -4.53 10.42
C ILE A 33 1.87 -3.27 11.02
N GLY A 34 3.04 -3.37 11.66
CA GLY A 34 3.74 -2.21 12.20
C GLY A 34 4.07 -1.19 11.12
N MET A 35 4.67 -1.62 10.01
CA MET A 35 5.03 -0.72 8.90
C MET A 35 3.79 -0.11 8.24
N GLY A 36 2.74 -0.89 8.03
CA GLY A 36 1.46 -0.40 7.50
C GLY A 36 0.80 0.64 8.41
N PHE A 37 0.86 0.44 9.73
CA PHE A 37 0.34 1.40 10.71
C PHE A 37 1.08 2.75 10.62
N PHE A 38 2.41 2.75 10.55
CA PHE A 38 3.18 4.00 10.44
C PHE A 38 2.83 4.76 9.16
N ILE A 39 2.86 4.08 8.00
CA ILE A 39 2.57 4.74 6.71
C ILE A 39 1.14 5.28 6.66
N LEU A 40 0.15 4.52 7.14
CA LEU A 40 -1.24 4.99 7.18
C LEU A 40 -1.44 6.14 8.18
N SER A 41 -0.70 6.12 9.29
CA SER A 41 -0.70 7.22 10.27
C SER A 41 -0.12 8.49 9.66
N ASP A 42 0.98 8.39 8.92
CA ASP A 42 1.61 9.53 8.25
C ASP A 42 0.67 10.12 7.19
N LEU A 43 0.09 9.28 6.33
CA LEU A 43 -0.90 9.75 5.34
C LEU A 43 -2.12 10.41 5.98
N LYS A 44 -2.61 9.85 7.09
CA LYS A 44 -3.71 10.45 7.83
C LYS A 44 -3.32 11.80 8.41
N HIS A 45 -2.10 11.92 8.94
CA HIS A 45 -1.60 13.18 9.48
C HIS A 45 -1.54 14.27 8.40
N GLU A 46 -1.01 13.94 7.22
CA GLU A 46 -0.94 14.85 6.07
C GLU A 46 -2.33 15.29 5.58
N ILE A 47 -3.31 14.38 5.57
CA ILE A 47 -4.70 14.72 5.24
C ILE A 47 -5.28 15.70 6.27
N GLU A 48 -5.05 15.47 7.56
CA GLU A 48 -5.55 16.37 8.61
C GLU A 48 -4.87 17.74 8.57
N LEU A 49 -3.57 17.82 8.29
CA LEU A 49 -2.87 19.09 8.04
C LEU A 49 -3.47 19.83 6.83
N SER A 50 -3.72 19.12 5.73
CA SER A 50 -4.35 19.70 4.54
C SER A 50 -5.77 20.24 4.82
N LYS A 51 -6.54 19.56 5.68
CA LYS A 51 -7.85 20.07 6.12
C LYS A 51 -7.73 21.30 7.01
N GLN A 52 -6.71 21.37 7.86
CA GLN A 52 -6.42 22.57 8.66
C GLN A 52 -6.07 23.75 7.75
N GLU A 53 -5.28 23.54 6.70
CA GLU A 53 -4.99 24.58 5.71
C GLU A 53 -6.25 25.10 5.02
N LEU A 54 -7.19 24.22 4.63
CA LEU A 54 -8.49 24.63 4.08
C LEU A 54 -9.31 25.49 5.05
N GLN A 55 -9.30 25.13 6.33
CA GLN A 55 -9.97 25.91 7.38
C GLN A 55 -9.30 27.29 7.53
N GLY A 56 -7.98 27.33 7.59
CA GLY A 56 -7.22 28.57 7.66
C GLY A 56 -7.48 29.47 6.46
N LEU A 57 -7.52 28.91 5.25
CA LEU A 57 -7.78 29.65 4.03
C LEU A 57 -9.18 30.27 4.01
N ASN A 58 -10.17 29.58 4.57
CA ASN A 58 -11.50 30.13 4.75
C ASN A 58 -11.51 31.32 5.73
N ASN A 59 -10.75 31.22 6.83
CA ASN A 59 -10.60 32.33 7.77
C ASN A 59 -9.89 33.53 7.13
N VAL A 60 -8.79 33.31 6.40
CA VAL A 60 -8.08 34.35 5.64
C VAL A 60 -9.01 35.05 4.65
N LYS A 61 -9.92 34.32 3.99
CA LYS A 61 -10.91 34.89 3.08
C LYS A 61 -11.83 35.89 3.79
N ILE A 62 -12.35 35.53 4.96
CA ILE A 62 -13.24 36.39 5.77
C ILE A 62 -12.47 37.60 6.32
N GLU A 63 -11.26 37.38 6.83
CA GLU A 63 -10.38 38.43 7.36
C GLU A 63 -9.97 39.44 6.27
N ALA A 64 -9.66 38.95 5.07
CA ALA A 64 -9.39 39.80 3.93
C ALA A 64 -10.63 40.59 3.49
N GLU A 65 -11.83 39.97 3.50
CA GLU A 65 -13.05 40.72 3.23
C GLU A 65 -13.30 41.84 4.25
N LEU A 66 -13.01 41.60 5.53
CA LEU A 66 -13.04 42.62 6.57
C LEU A 66 -12.05 43.76 6.26
N MET A 67 -10.80 43.42 5.96
CA MET A 67 -9.74 44.39 5.60
C MET A 67 -10.17 45.27 4.42
N LEU A 68 -10.63 44.66 3.33
CA LEU A 68 -11.07 45.37 2.12
C LEU A 68 -12.27 46.28 2.39
N THR A 69 -13.22 45.82 3.21
CA THR A 69 -14.41 46.61 3.56
C THR A 69 -14.03 47.81 4.45
N ILE A 70 -13.09 47.63 5.39
CA ILE A 70 -12.54 48.70 6.22
C ILE A 70 -11.74 49.71 5.39
N GLN A 71 -10.96 49.25 4.41
CA GLN A 71 -10.23 50.10 3.47
C GLN A 71 -11.16 51.01 2.66
N ARG A 72 -12.28 50.45 2.17
CA ARG A 72 -13.34 51.23 1.50
C ARG A 72 -13.99 52.22 2.46
N HIS A 73 -14.26 51.79 3.70
CA HIS A 73 -14.81 52.67 4.73
C HIS A 73 -13.86 53.84 5.06
N ARG A 74 -12.55 53.58 5.20
CA ARG A 74 -11.50 54.61 5.36
C ARG A 74 -11.54 55.61 4.22
N THR A 75 -11.61 55.13 2.98
CA THR A 75 -11.64 55.96 1.77
C THR A 75 -12.88 56.88 1.75
N ALA A 76 -14.07 56.32 2.00
CA ALA A 76 -15.32 57.06 2.01
C ALA A 76 -15.38 58.10 3.16
N VAL A 77 -14.94 57.73 4.36
CA VAL A 77 -14.80 58.64 5.51
C VAL A 77 -13.84 59.78 5.21
N TYR A 78 -12.69 59.48 4.63
CA TYR A 78 -11.70 60.50 4.26
C TYR A 78 -12.27 61.48 3.23
N GLY A 79 -12.99 60.99 2.21
CA GLY A 79 -13.71 61.82 1.24
C GLY A 79 -14.80 62.69 1.89
N TYR A 80 -15.59 62.12 2.80
CA TYR A 80 -16.64 62.83 3.54
C TYR A 80 -16.11 63.98 4.39
N LEU A 81 -15.03 63.75 5.13
CA LEU A 81 -14.39 64.76 5.99
C LEU A 81 -13.68 65.85 5.17
N ASN A 82 -13.24 65.53 3.94
CA ASN A 82 -12.68 66.51 3.00
C ASN A 82 -13.73 67.24 2.13
N GLY A 83 -15.03 67.06 2.40
CA GLY A 83 -16.11 67.89 1.85
C GLY A 83 -17.09 67.20 0.91
N LYS A 84 -16.85 65.95 0.50
CA LYS A 84 -17.78 65.17 -0.34
C LYS A 84 -18.85 64.49 0.53
N LYS A 85 -19.87 65.25 0.90
CA LYS A 85 -20.91 64.78 1.84
C LYS A 85 -21.77 63.63 1.33
N ASP A 86 -21.79 63.39 0.02
CA ASP A 86 -22.53 62.30 -0.63
C ASP A 86 -22.03 60.91 -0.21
N TYR A 87 -20.82 60.78 0.33
CA TYR A 87 -20.29 59.52 0.88
C TYR A 87 -21.02 59.02 2.14
N LYS A 88 -21.90 59.82 2.75
CA LYS A 88 -22.54 59.47 4.03
C LYS A 88 -23.31 58.14 3.97
N ASP A 89 -24.08 57.93 2.89
CA ASP A 89 -24.90 56.72 2.76
C ASP A 89 -24.02 55.48 2.50
N GLU A 90 -22.95 55.64 1.72
CA GLU A 90 -21.95 54.59 1.51
C GLU A 90 -21.26 54.19 2.82
N ILE A 91 -20.86 55.17 3.64
CA ILE A 91 -20.25 54.92 4.95
C ILE A 91 -21.18 54.10 5.84
N LEU A 92 -22.47 54.47 5.93
CA LEU A 92 -23.44 53.74 6.75
C LEU A 92 -23.68 52.32 6.22
N SER A 93 -23.72 52.13 4.90
CA SER A 93 -23.84 50.81 4.28
C SER A 93 -22.60 49.93 4.56
N LEU A 94 -21.39 50.50 4.44
CA LEU A 94 -20.15 49.80 4.75
C LEU A 94 -20.08 49.42 6.24
N GLN A 95 -20.53 50.28 7.14
CA GLN A 95 -20.60 49.97 8.57
C GLN A 95 -21.50 48.77 8.86
N GLN A 96 -22.68 48.71 8.22
CA GLN A 96 -23.57 47.55 8.33
C GLN A 96 -22.94 46.29 7.78
N LYS A 97 -22.22 46.38 6.65
CA LYS A 97 -21.50 45.23 6.07
C LYS A 97 -20.42 44.73 7.04
N ILE A 98 -19.64 45.63 7.63
CA ILE A 98 -18.59 45.27 8.59
C ILE A 98 -19.19 44.59 9.83
N ASP A 99 -20.28 45.14 10.38
CA ASP A 99 -20.97 44.52 11.52
C ASP A 99 -21.46 43.10 11.15
N GLY A 100 -21.98 42.92 9.93
CA GLY A 100 -22.38 41.62 9.39
C GLY A 100 -21.23 40.61 9.29
N ILE A 101 -20.03 41.04 8.86
CA ILE A 101 -18.85 40.16 8.78
C ILE A 101 -18.46 39.66 10.19
N PHE A 102 -18.51 40.53 11.21
CA PHE A 102 -18.26 40.11 12.60
C PHE A 102 -19.30 39.12 13.12
N GLU A 103 -20.57 39.26 12.72
CA GLU A 103 -21.64 38.32 13.07
C GLU A 103 -21.47 36.98 12.35
N GLU A 104 -21.15 37.00 11.06
CA GLU A 104 -20.86 35.80 10.26
C GLU A 104 -19.71 35.01 10.86
N PHE A 105 -18.58 35.65 11.16
CA PHE A 105 -17.43 34.99 11.78
C PHE A 105 -17.80 34.34 13.11
N SER A 106 -18.54 35.07 13.96
CA SER A 106 -19.00 34.55 15.25
C SER A 106 -19.89 33.31 15.07
N SER A 107 -20.71 33.26 14.02
CA SER A 107 -21.59 32.11 13.74
C SER A 107 -20.82 30.86 13.32
N ILE A 108 -19.75 31.02 12.51
CA ILE A 108 -18.93 29.93 11.98
C ILE A 108 -18.03 29.32 13.06
N ASN A 109 -17.46 30.16 13.94
CA ASN A 109 -16.48 29.75 14.94
C ASN A 109 -17.05 29.66 16.37
N ASN A 110 -18.37 29.49 16.50
CA ASN A 110 -19.04 29.32 17.79
C ASN A 110 -18.48 28.11 18.56
N GLY A 111 -17.82 28.37 19.69
CA GLY A 111 -17.25 27.34 20.56
C GLY A 111 -15.77 27.02 20.31
N ASP A 112 -15.11 27.72 19.39
CA ASP A 112 -13.65 27.65 19.27
C ASP A 112 -13.00 28.46 20.40
N SER A 113 -12.19 27.78 21.21
CA SER A 113 -11.43 28.36 22.33
C SER A 113 -10.02 28.78 21.92
N SER A 114 -9.76 28.80 20.61
CA SER A 114 -8.50 29.27 20.06
C SER A 114 -8.30 30.77 20.27
N ASN A 115 -7.03 31.20 20.34
CA ASN A 115 -6.68 32.63 20.40
C ASN A 115 -7.24 33.44 19.22
N LEU A 116 -7.63 32.78 18.11
CA LEU A 116 -8.23 33.45 16.96
C LEU A 116 -9.55 34.14 17.34
N ASN A 117 -10.39 33.47 18.13
CA ASN A 117 -11.66 34.04 18.59
C ASN A 117 -11.42 35.25 19.51
N GLU A 118 -10.39 35.20 20.35
CA GLU A 118 -10.00 36.34 21.20
C GLU A 118 -9.61 37.57 20.37
N TYR A 119 -8.76 37.40 19.35
CA TYR A 119 -8.40 38.49 18.43
C TYR A 119 -9.61 39.07 17.70
N TRP A 120 -10.56 38.23 17.29
CA TRP A 120 -11.79 38.69 16.63
C TRP A 120 -12.70 39.49 17.57
N GLN A 121 -12.81 39.10 18.85
CA GLN A 121 -13.55 39.89 19.85
C GLN A 121 -12.88 41.24 20.12
N GLU A 122 -11.54 41.27 20.20
CA GLU A 122 -10.78 42.52 20.33
C GLU A 122 -11.03 43.44 19.12
N LEU A 123 -10.90 42.92 17.90
CA LEU A 123 -11.18 43.68 16.67
C LEU A 123 -12.62 44.19 16.62
N LYS A 124 -13.60 43.39 17.06
CA LYS A 124 -15.00 43.81 17.11
C LYS A 124 -15.21 44.98 18.08
N SER A 125 -14.55 44.94 19.23
CA SER A 125 -14.57 46.02 20.22
C SER A 125 -13.92 47.29 19.67
N ASP A 126 -12.72 47.18 19.10
CA ASP A 126 -11.99 48.29 18.48
C ASP A 126 -12.78 48.92 17.34
N TRP A 127 -13.45 48.09 16.53
CA TRP A 127 -14.31 48.55 15.45
C TRP A 127 -15.42 49.49 15.95
N GLN A 128 -16.04 49.21 17.10
CA GLN A 128 -17.08 50.11 17.63
C GLN A 128 -16.54 51.51 17.93
N THR A 129 -15.28 51.60 18.36
CA THR A 129 -14.59 52.88 18.58
C THR A 129 -14.35 53.60 17.25
N VAL A 130 -13.74 52.90 16.27
CA VAL A 130 -13.49 53.44 14.92
C VAL A 130 -14.78 53.91 14.27
N LYS A 131 -15.84 53.11 14.33
CA LYS A 131 -17.18 53.42 13.82
C LYS A 131 -17.75 54.68 14.45
N ALA A 132 -17.75 54.77 15.79
CA ALA A 132 -18.34 55.88 16.52
C ALA A 132 -17.60 57.21 16.32
N GLU A 133 -16.32 57.16 15.99
CA GLU A 133 -15.46 58.32 15.77
C GLU A 133 -15.26 58.68 14.30
N SER A 134 -15.61 57.79 13.37
CA SER A 134 -15.34 57.91 11.93
C SER A 134 -15.80 59.24 11.31
N LEU A 135 -16.95 59.77 11.74
CA LEU A 135 -17.50 61.04 11.22
C LEU A 135 -17.16 62.26 12.09
N LYS A 136 -16.33 62.09 13.12
CA LYS A 136 -15.95 63.13 14.08
C LYS A 136 -14.50 63.55 13.86
N GLY A 137 -14.20 64.82 14.11
CA GLY A 137 -12.82 65.33 14.03
C GLY A 137 -12.37 65.68 12.61
N ASN A 138 -11.05 65.63 12.37
CA ASN A 138 -10.45 65.95 11.08
C ASN A 138 -10.12 64.68 10.28
N ALA A 139 -9.98 64.83 8.96
CA ALA A 139 -9.78 63.71 8.03
C ALA A 139 -8.53 62.87 8.33
N THR A 140 -7.43 63.51 8.74
CA THR A 140 -6.16 62.85 9.05
C THR A 140 -6.27 61.95 10.28
N ALA A 141 -6.85 62.45 11.38
CA ALA A 141 -7.03 61.66 12.59
C ALA A 141 -7.95 60.44 12.37
N ALA A 142 -8.99 60.59 11.55
CA ALA A 142 -9.83 59.47 11.16
C ALA A 142 -9.04 58.46 10.31
N PHE A 143 -8.27 58.93 9.33
CA PHE A 143 -7.41 58.10 8.48
C PHE A 143 -6.40 57.28 9.29
N ASP A 144 -5.72 57.89 10.25
CA ASP A 144 -4.71 57.24 11.08
C ASP A 144 -5.33 56.10 11.91
N LYS A 145 -6.50 56.34 12.53
CA LYS A 145 -7.22 55.32 13.30
C LYS A 145 -7.66 54.13 12.45
N HIS A 146 -8.12 54.38 11.23
CA HIS A 146 -8.47 53.29 10.31
C HIS A 146 -7.22 52.51 9.89
N THR A 147 -6.11 53.19 9.66
CA THR A 147 -4.84 52.56 9.25
C THR A 147 -4.27 51.69 10.38
N GLU A 148 -4.34 52.15 11.63
CA GLU A 148 -4.01 51.34 12.80
C GLU A 148 -4.89 50.08 12.88
N PHE A 149 -6.20 50.24 12.68
CA PHE A 149 -7.13 49.11 12.68
C PHE A 149 -6.87 48.11 11.55
N ILE A 150 -6.58 48.58 10.33
CA ILE A 150 -6.20 47.73 9.19
C ILE A 150 -4.92 46.94 9.51
N ASN A 151 -3.93 47.56 10.13
CA ASN A 151 -2.70 46.87 10.53
C ASN A 151 -2.95 45.74 11.54
N LYS A 152 -3.93 45.90 12.45
CA LYS A 152 -4.37 44.80 13.33
C LYS A 152 -5.00 43.65 12.54
N ILE A 153 -5.77 43.93 11.49
CA ILE A 153 -6.34 42.90 10.61
C ILE A 153 -5.24 42.19 9.81
N ILE A 154 -4.25 42.92 9.25
CA ILE A 154 -3.11 42.31 8.55
C ILE A 154 -2.30 41.39 9.49
N PHE A 155 -2.10 41.82 10.74
CA PHE A 155 -1.48 41.00 11.77
C PHE A 155 -2.28 39.72 12.03
N LEU A 156 -3.61 39.82 12.13
CA LEU A 156 -4.50 38.68 12.30
C LEU A 156 -4.41 37.70 11.13
N ILE A 157 -4.44 38.18 9.89
CA ILE A 157 -4.27 37.33 8.70
C ILE A 157 -2.94 36.59 8.77
N SER A 158 -1.87 37.28 9.15
CA SER A 158 -0.55 36.66 9.33
C SER A 158 -0.52 35.65 10.49
N TYR A 159 -1.32 35.86 11.53
CA TYR A 159 -1.47 34.91 12.64
C TYR A 159 -2.22 33.65 12.20
N THR A 160 -3.32 33.81 11.46
CA THR A 160 -4.12 32.72 10.89
C THR A 160 -3.28 31.88 9.93
N ASP A 161 -2.56 32.54 9.02
CA ASP A 161 -1.63 31.94 8.06
C ASP A 161 -0.59 31.02 8.75
N ARG A 162 0.03 31.49 9.84
CA ARG A 162 0.97 30.68 10.64
C ARG A 162 0.30 29.56 11.45
N THR A 163 -0.85 29.84 12.04
CA THR A 163 -1.56 28.88 12.92
C THR A 163 -2.06 27.67 12.15
N TYR A 164 -2.61 27.91 10.96
CA TYR A 164 -3.13 26.87 10.08
C TYR A 164 -2.10 26.37 9.05
N LYS A 165 -0.84 26.82 9.15
CA LYS A 165 0.31 26.36 8.35
C LYS A 165 0.11 26.49 6.83
N ILE A 166 -0.68 27.47 6.38
CA ILE A 166 -0.94 27.72 4.95
C ILE A 166 0.38 28.02 4.17
N ILE A 167 1.42 28.41 4.90
CA ILE A 167 2.76 28.81 4.43
C ILE A 167 3.69 27.62 4.12
N LEU A 168 3.43 26.42 4.67
CA LEU A 168 4.45 25.37 4.79
C LEU A 168 4.45 24.31 3.67
N ASP A 169 3.72 24.51 2.57
CA ASP A 169 3.79 23.58 1.44
C ASP A 169 5.05 23.85 0.58
N PRO A 170 6.07 22.97 0.60
CA PRO A 170 7.22 23.09 -0.29
C PRO A 170 6.87 22.93 -1.77
N ASP A 171 5.74 22.32 -2.12
CA ASP A 171 5.38 22.01 -3.52
C ASP A 171 4.84 23.23 -4.28
N ILE A 172 4.26 24.26 -3.60
CA ILE A 172 3.58 25.38 -4.28
C ILE A 172 4.37 26.70 -4.15
N GLY A 173 5.45 26.76 -3.36
CA GLY A 173 6.24 28.00 -3.18
C GLY A 173 5.42 29.19 -2.65
N THR A 174 4.24 28.94 -2.07
CA THR A 174 3.20 29.92 -1.70
C THR A 174 3.52 30.74 -0.46
N SER A 175 4.60 30.40 0.26
CA SER A 175 4.97 30.95 1.57
C SER A 175 5.06 32.49 1.65
N VAL A 176 5.10 33.19 0.52
CA VAL A 176 5.24 34.66 0.46
C VAL A 176 4.13 35.34 -0.35
N ILE A 177 3.22 34.58 -0.98
CA ILE A 177 2.22 35.15 -1.90
C ILE A 177 1.16 35.97 -1.15
N ILE A 178 0.51 35.40 -0.13
CA ILE A 178 -0.60 36.07 0.57
C ILE A 178 -0.12 37.38 1.22
N PRO A 179 0.96 37.41 2.04
CA PRO A 179 1.40 38.65 2.68
C PRO A 179 1.78 39.76 1.69
N ARG A 180 2.38 39.42 0.55
CA ARG A 180 2.73 40.40 -0.49
C ARG A 180 1.49 40.94 -1.20
N GLN A 181 0.51 40.10 -1.51
CA GLN A 181 -0.75 40.56 -2.09
C GLN A 181 -1.53 41.48 -1.13
N LEU A 182 -1.53 41.19 0.18
CA LEU A 182 -2.15 42.07 1.18
C LEU A 182 -1.46 43.44 1.24
N THR A 183 -0.13 43.46 1.15
CA THR A 183 0.64 44.72 1.10
C THR A 183 0.30 45.52 -0.16
N LEU A 184 0.19 44.86 -1.32
CA LEU A 184 -0.20 45.51 -2.57
C LEU A 184 -1.65 46.05 -2.52
N LEU A 185 -2.58 45.29 -1.93
CA LEU A 185 -3.96 45.72 -1.69
C LEU A 185 -4.01 46.97 -0.80
N GLU A 186 -3.22 47.01 0.28
CA GLU A 186 -3.14 48.19 1.14
C GLU A 186 -2.53 49.40 0.41
N ASN A 187 -1.43 49.22 -0.33
CA ASN A 187 -0.83 50.29 -1.12
C ASN A 187 -1.81 50.86 -2.15
N MET A 188 -2.59 50.01 -2.82
CA MET A 188 -3.64 50.44 -3.76
C MET A 188 -4.79 51.18 -3.04
N SER A 189 -5.20 50.71 -1.86
CA SER A 189 -6.21 51.40 -1.03
C SER A 189 -5.73 52.78 -0.56
N LEU A 190 -4.48 52.89 -0.12
CA LEU A 190 -3.86 54.16 0.29
C LEU A 190 -3.86 55.15 -0.88
N LEU A 191 -3.42 54.68 -2.06
CA LEU A 191 -3.43 55.47 -3.29
C LEU A 191 -4.83 56.01 -3.60
N LEU A 192 -5.86 55.16 -3.54
CA LEU A 192 -7.25 55.55 -3.72
C LEU A 192 -7.74 56.57 -2.69
N THR A 193 -7.34 56.41 -1.44
CA THR A 193 -7.69 57.32 -0.35
C THR A 193 -7.13 58.71 -0.62
N HIS A 194 -5.85 58.80 -1.02
CA HIS A 194 -5.22 60.06 -1.38
C HIS A 194 -5.87 60.72 -2.60
N ILE A 195 -6.11 59.97 -3.68
CA ILE A 195 -6.82 60.48 -4.88
C ILE A 195 -8.19 61.03 -4.49
N THR A 196 -8.94 60.30 -3.66
CA THR A 196 -10.29 60.70 -3.21
C THR A 196 -10.26 62.01 -2.43
N GLY A 197 -9.28 62.20 -1.54
CA GLY A 197 -9.14 63.45 -0.78
C GLY A 197 -8.72 64.65 -1.65
N ILE A 198 -7.84 64.43 -2.63
CA ILE A 198 -7.45 65.46 -3.62
C ILE A 198 -8.67 65.86 -4.47
N TYR A 199 -9.45 64.89 -4.92
CA TYR A 199 -10.67 65.12 -5.68
C TYR A 199 -11.75 65.83 -4.88
N ALA A 200 -11.92 65.49 -3.60
CA ALA A 200 -12.84 66.18 -2.71
C ALA A 200 -12.49 67.67 -2.56
N ARG A 201 -11.19 67.98 -2.39
CA ARG A 201 -10.68 69.36 -2.24
C ARG A 201 -10.55 70.13 -3.57
N ARG A 202 -10.58 69.45 -4.72
CA ARG A 202 -10.34 70.01 -6.07
C ARG A 202 -9.00 70.73 -6.21
N ASN A 203 -7.99 70.31 -5.45
CA ASN A 203 -6.67 70.89 -5.47
C ASN A 203 -5.64 69.82 -5.08
N ILE A 204 -4.49 69.83 -5.76
CA ILE A 204 -3.36 68.94 -5.49
C ILE A 204 -2.13 69.75 -5.14
N THR A 205 -1.46 69.40 -4.04
CA THR A 205 -0.20 70.02 -3.65
C THR A 205 0.99 69.36 -4.37
N GLY A 206 2.14 70.04 -4.41
CA GLY A 206 3.36 69.48 -5.01
C GLY A 206 3.86 68.24 -4.26
N GLU A 207 3.71 68.21 -2.94
CA GLU A 207 4.05 67.08 -2.07
C GLU A 207 3.15 65.88 -2.34
N GLU A 208 1.82 66.06 -2.35
CA GLU A 208 0.88 64.98 -2.68
C GLU A 208 1.11 64.42 -4.10
N LYS A 209 1.50 65.27 -5.05
CA LYS A 209 1.86 64.83 -6.41
C LYS A 209 3.13 63.99 -6.43
N HIS A 210 4.10 64.29 -5.56
CA HIS A 210 5.30 63.48 -5.38
C HIS A 210 4.98 62.14 -4.72
N ASP A 211 4.21 62.14 -3.63
CA ASP A 211 3.83 60.94 -2.88
C ASP A 211 3.03 59.96 -3.74
N LEU A 212 2.08 60.46 -4.52
CA LEU A 212 1.33 59.65 -5.49
C LEU A 212 2.25 59.02 -6.54
N ALA A 213 3.28 59.74 -7.00
CA ALA A 213 4.24 59.20 -7.97
C ALA A 213 5.11 58.09 -7.36
N VAL A 214 5.55 58.26 -6.11
CA VAL A 214 6.30 57.23 -5.36
C VAL A 214 5.44 55.98 -5.17
N LEU A 215 4.22 56.15 -4.64
CA LEU A 215 3.32 55.03 -4.34
C LEU A 215 2.89 54.28 -5.62
N SER A 216 2.62 55.00 -6.71
CA SER A 216 2.35 54.41 -8.03
C SER A 216 3.53 53.59 -8.57
N GLY A 217 4.77 54.06 -8.34
CA GLY A 217 5.99 53.32 -8.67
C GLY A 217 6.13 52.01 -7.88
N ILE A 218 5.88 52.06 -6.56
CA ILE A 218 5.89 50.87 -5.69
C ILE A 218 4.83 49.87 -6.15
N ILE A 219 3.59 50.33 -6.38
CA ILE A 219 2.50 49.48 -6.87
C ILE A 219 2.90 48.80 -8.18
N ASN A 220 3.36 49.55 -9.19
CA ASN A 220 3.75 48.97 -10.48
C ASN A 220 4.86 47.92 -10.36
N GLN A 221 5.83 48.13 -9.47
CA GLN A 221 6.89 47.15 -9.23
C GLN A 221 6.34 45.88 -8.54
N ASP A 222 5.62 46.06 -7.43
CA ASP A 222 5.05 44.95 -6.65
C ASP A 222 4.06 44.13 -7.48
N SER A 223 3.22 44.79 -8.29
CA SER A 223 2.28 44.14 -9.22
C SER A 223 2.98 43.21 -10.20
N ARG A 224 4.11 43.64 -10.78
CA ARG A 224 4.86 42.80 -11.73
C ARG A 224 5.43 41.56 -11.04
N GLU A 225 6.05 41.75 -9.88
CA GLU A 225 6.61 40.62 -9.12
C GLU A 225 5.53 39.64 -8.67
N ILE A 226 4.41 40.14 -8.14
CA ILE A 226 3.29 39.32 -7.66
C ILE A 226 2.63 38.56 -8.82
N THR A 227 2.36 39.23 -9.95
CA THR A 227 1.69 38.58 -11.08
C THR A 227 2.57 37.52 -11.74
N THR A 228 3.88 37.76 -11.85
CA THR A 228 4.83 36.74 -12.34
C THR A 228 4.91 35.55 -11.38
N ASN A 229 5.19 35.80 -10.10
CA ASN A 229 5.31 34.72 -9.11
C ASN A 229 4.01 33.90 -8.96
N LEU A 230 2.85 34.54 -9.12
CA LEU A 230 1.56 33.86 -9.09
C LEU A 230 1.37 32.93 -10.28
N LEU A 231 1.84 33.29 -11.49
CA LEU A 231 1.75 32.40 -12.64
C LEU A 231 2.78 31.26 -12.57
N ASP A 232 4.00 31.57 -12.12
CA ASP A 232 5.06 30.58 -11.99
C ASP A 232 4.70 29.50 -10.95
N ASN A 233 4.16 29.88 -9.79
CA ASN A 233 3.80 28.95 -8.73
C ASN A 233 2.58 28.06 -9.06
N PHE A 234 1.79 28.44 -10.07
CA PHE A 234 0.65 27.64 -10.53
C PHE A 234 0.93 26.93 -11.87
N ASP A 235 2.15 26.94 -12.40
CA ASP A 235 2.47 26.34 -13.72
C ASP A 235 2.17 24.84 -13.79
N GLU A 236 2.41 24.10 -12.71
CA GLU A 236 2.08 22.67 -12.62
C GLU A 236 0.56 22.38 -12.52
N PHE A 237 -0.25 23.40 -12.25
CA PHE A 237 -1.70 23.32 -12.05
C PHE A 237 -2.44 23.98 -13.22
N ALA A 238 -2.40 23.35 -14.40
CA ALA A 238 -2.79 23.94 -15.68
C ALA A 238 -4.19 24.60 -15.70
N ASP A 239 -5.19 24.01 -15.06
CA ASP A 239 -6.55 24.56 -15.03
C ASP A 239 -6.63 25.81 -14.13
N GLN A 240 -5.99 25.77 -12.97
CA GLN A 240 -5.88 26.89 -12.04
C GLN A 240 -5.06 28.03 -12.65
N ASN A 241 -3.93 27.73 -13.29
CA ASN A 241 -3.13 28.71 -14.01
C ASN A 241 -3.93 29.41 -15.10
N LYS A 242 -4.72 28.66 -15.89
CA LYS A 242 -5.57 29.25 -16.93
C LYS A 242 -6.59 30.24 -16.35
N LYS A 243 -7.21 29.93 -15.21
CA LYS A 243 -8.12 30.84 -14.50
C LYS A 243 -7.38 32.10 -14.02
N LEU A 244 -6.23 31.92 -13.38
CA LEU A 244 -5.42 33.03 -12.84
C LEU A 244 -4.84 33.92 -13.95
N SER A 245 -4.37 33.35 -15.04
CA SER A 245 -3.86 34.05 -16.22
C SER A 245 -4.84 35.09 -16.75
N ARG A 246 -6.14 34.76 -16.78
CA ARG A 246 -7.18 35.72 -17.18
C ARG A 246 -7.27 36.88 -16.21
N ASN A 247 -7.32 36.60 -14.91
CA ASN A 247 -7.44 37.65 -13.88
C ASN A 247 -6.18 38.53 -13.82
N VAL A 248 -5.00 37.94 -14.04
CA VAL A 248 -3.73 38.67 -14.18
C VAL A 248 -3.77 39.61 -15.38
N GLN A 249 -4.28 39.16 -16.53
CA GLN A 249 -4.43 40.02 -17.72
C GLN A 249 -5.40 41.18 -17.47
N GLU A 250 -6.55 40.90 -16.85
CA GLU A 250 -7.55 41.93 -16.52
C GLU A 250 -6.97 42.97 -15.53
N TYR A 251 -6.25 42.53 -14.50
CA TYR A 251 -5.55 43.40 -13.56
C TYR A 251 -4.41 44.21 -14.20
N ASN A 252 -3.58 43.60 -15.02
CA ASN A 252 -2.49 44.31 -15.70
C ASN A 252 -3.02 45.38 -16.66
N SER A 253 -4.14 45.11 -17.32
CA SER A 253 -4.82 46.07 -18.19
C SER A 253 -5.36 47.27 -17.41
N SER A 254 -6.07 47.03 -16.30
CA SER A 254 -6.59 48.11 -15.44
C SER A 254 -5.47 48.93 -14.81
N LEU A 255 -4.41 48.28 -14.32
CA LEU A 255 -3.22 48.95 -13.78
C LEU A 255 -2.55 49.83 -14.83
N THR A 256 -2.39 49.33 -16.07
CA THR A 256 -1.83 50.13 -17.17
C THR A 256 -2.67 51.38 -17.43
N GLN A 257 -4.01 51.26 -17.39
CA GLN A 257 -4.91 52.40 -17.53
C GLN A 257 -4.73 53.42 -16.38
N LEU A 258 -4.64 52.95 -15.14
CA LEU A 258 -4.39 53.81 -13.98
C LEU A 258 -3.05 54.55 -14.08
N LEU A 259 -1.97 53.86 -14.45
CA LEU A 259 -0.65 54.46 -14.62
C LEU A 259 -0.63 55.52 -15.73
N ASN A 260 -1.36 55.30 -16.82
CA ASN A 260 -1.51 56.30 -17.89
C ASN A 260 -2.21 57.57 -17.39
N GLU A 261 -3.28 57.44 -16.58
CA GLU A 261 -3.96 58.61 -15.99
C GLU A 261 -3.04 59.36 -15.00
N PHE A 262 -2.14 58.66 -14.29
CA PHE A 262 -1.12 59.31 -13.45
C PHE A 262 -0.08 60.10 -14.26
N GLU A 263 0.38 59.57 -15.39
CA GLU A 263 1.31 60.30 -16.25
C GLU A 263 0.66 61.57 -16.84
N ILE A 264 -0.64 61.53 -17.13
CA ILE A 264 -1.39 62.73 -17.54
C ILE A 264 -1.43 63.74 -16.38
N LEU A 265 -1.74 63.30 -15.16
CA LEU A 265 -1.76 64.13 -13.95
C LEU A 265 -0.39 64.79 -13.71
N LYS A 266 0.70 64.03 -13.85
CA LYS A 266 2.07 64.52 -13.65
C LYS A 266 2.37 65.76 -14.50
N ASN A 267 1.83 65.80 -15.72
CA ASN A 267 2.06 66.88 -16.69
C ASN A 267 0.98 67.99 -16.67
N ALA A 268 -0.10 67.84 -15.89
CA ALA A 268 -1.19 68.81 -15.80
C ALA A 268 -0.91 69.97 -14.82
N ASP A 269 -1.53 71.14 -15.08
CA ASP A 269 -1.55 72.28 -14.16
C ASP A 269 -2.40 71.96 -12.93
N ASN A 270 -1.85 72.22 -11.74
CA ASN A 270 -2.42 71.85 -10.44
C ASN A 270 -3.82 72.45 -10.19
N LYS A 271 -4.20 73.54 -10.88
CA LYS A 271 -5.50 74.23 -10.69
C LYS A 271 -6.66 73.69 -11.56
N LEU A 272 -6.41 72.84 -12.55
CA LEU A 272 -7.41 72.34 -13.51
C LEU A 272 -7.79 70.87 -13.31
N PHE A 273 -7.60 70.34 -12.09
CA PHE A 273 -7.80 68.93 -11.79
C PHE A 273 -9.27 68.49 -12.00
N ASN A 274 -9.51 67.66 -13.03
CA ASN A 274 -10.70 66.83 -13.16
C ASN A 274 -10.31 65.36 -12.89
N GLY A 275 -10.49 64.92 -11.65
CA GLY A 275 -10.08 63.60 -11.17
C GLY A 275 -11.03 62.45 -11.45
N ASP A 276 -12.12 62.67 -12.21
CA ASP A 276 -13.14 61.65 -12.43
C ASP A 276 -12.56 60.38 -13.08
N LYS A 277 -11.71 60.55 -14.12
CA LYS A 277 -11.05 59.43 -14.79
C LYS A 277 -10.05 58.70 -13.91
N LEU A 278 -9.28 59.44 -13.12
CA LEU A 278 -8.28 58.86 -12.21
C LEU A 278 -8.95 58.04 -11.10
N ILE A 279 -10.05 58.54 -10.53
CA ILE A 279 -10.86 57.78 -9.55
C ILE A 279 -11.46 56.53 -10.17
N LEU A 280 -12.04 56.65 -11.38
CA LEU A 280 -12.62 55.51 -12.08
C LEU A 280 -11.57 54.43 -12.37
N ALA A 281 -10.41 54.81 -12.92
CA ALA A 281 -9.31 53.89 -13.19
C ALA A 281 -8.77 53.26 -11.90
N GLY A 282 -8.64 54.03 -10.82
CA GLY A 282 -8.22 53.53 -9.52
C GLY A 282 -9.19 52.49 -8.96
N ASN A 283 -10.49 52.80 -8.93
CA ASN A 283 -11.52 51.89 -8.43
C ASN A 283 -11.59 50.61 -9.27
N GLN A 284 -11.48 50.72 -10.60
CA GLN A 284 -11.42 49.56 -11.48
C GLN A 284 -10.20 48.69 -11.17
N THR A 285 -9.02 49.31 -10.99
CA THR A 285 -7.78 48.60 -10.69
C THR A 285 -7.86 47.87 -9.34
N GLN A 286 -8.37 48.55 -8.30
CA GLN A 286 -8.62 47.95 -6.99
C GLN A 286 -9.57 46.74 -7.11
N ASN A 287 -10.70 46.88 -7.82
CA ASN A 287 -11.64 45.78 -7.99
C ASN A 287 -11.01 44.57 -8.72
N THR A 288 -10.21 44.81 -9.77
CA THR A 288 -9.51 43.72 -10.46
C THR A 288 -8.42 43.07 -9.60
N LEU A 289 -7.75 43.84 -8.74
CA LEU A 289 -6.75 43.31 -7.80
C LEU A 289 -7.41 42.46 -6.71
N GLU A 290 -8.53 42.91 -6.15
CA GLU A 290 -9.33 42.13 -5.20
C GLU A 290 -9.84 40.83 -5.85
N THR A 291 -10.31 40.90 -7.09
CA THR A 291 -10.73 39.73 -7.88
C THR A 291 -9.58 38.74 -8.07
N LEU A 292 -8.38 39.23 -8.41
CA LEU A 292 -7.18 38.41 -8.54
C LEU A 292 -6.81 37.75 -7.21
N PHE A 293 -6.85 38.51 -6.11
CA PHE A 293 -6.56 37.99 -4.77
C PHE A 293 -7.50 36.84 -4.40
N PHE A 294 -8.82 37.04 -4.47
CA PHE A 294 -9.77 35.98 -4.12
C PHE A 294 -9.68 34.78 -5.06
N ALA A 295 -9.42 34.99 -6.35
CA ALA A 295 -9.18 33.89 -7.28
C ALA A 295 -7.91 33.11 -6.95
N SER A 296 -6.87 33.76 -6.41
CA SER A 296 -5.66 33.07 -5.94
C SER A 296 -5.95 32.20 -4.71
N LEU A 297 -6.79 32.67 -3.78
CA LEU A 297 -7.25 31.86 -2.65
C LEU A 297 -8.12 30.69 -3.11
N ASP A 298 -9.05 30.90 -4.03
CA ASP A 298 -9.89 29.82 -4.56
C ASP A 298 -9.07 28.79 -5.35
N SER A 299 -8.02 29.23 -6.07
CA SER A 299 -7.09 28.32 -6.76
C SER A 299 -6.27 27.50 -5.79
N LEU A 300 -5.76 28.12 -4.71
CA LEU A 300 -5.05 27.41 -3.64
C LEU A 300 -5.96 26.37 -2.97
N LYS A 301 -7.23 26.70 -2.75
CA LYS A 301 -8.24 25.77 -2.24
C LYS A 301 -8.40 24.55 -3.16
N GLU A 302 -8.47 24.75 -4.47
CA GLU A 302 -8.57 23.65 -5.44
C GLU A 302 -7.34 22.73 -5.35
N VAL A 303 -6.13 23.30 -5.32
CA VAL A 303 -4.87 22.54 -5.19
C VAL A 303 -4.83 21.70 -3.91
N ILE A 304 -5.22 22.27 -2.76
CA ILE A 304 -5.25 21.53 -1.49
C ILE A 304 -6.27 20.38 -1.54
N ASN A 305 -7.42 20.58 -2.18
CA ASN A 305 -8.41 19.51 -2.36
C ASN A 305 -7.88 18.39 -3.27
N GLU A 306 -7.22 18.71 -4.38
CA GLU A 306 -6.57 17.72 -5.23
C GLU A 306 -5.51 16.91 -4.47
N ARG A 307 -4.74 17.57 -3.58
CA ARG A 307 -3.77 16.90 -2.70
C ARG A 307 -4.46 15.92 -1.74
N ILE A 308 -5.56 16.32 -1.11
CA ILE A 308 -6.35 15.45 -0.23
C ILE A 308 -6.92 14.25 -0.99
N GLU A 309 -7.44 14.45 -2.21
CA GLU A 309 -7.96 13.36 -3.04
C GLU A 309 -6.86 12.36 -3.40
N LYS A 310 -5.67 12.84 -3.81
CA LYS A 310 -4.50 11.99 -4.08
C LYS A 310 -4.08 11.19 -2.85
N LEU A 311 -3.98 11.82 -1.67
CA LEU A 311 -3.63 11.15 -0.42
C LEU A 311 -4.66 10.09 -0.01
N ASN A 312 -5.96 10.37 -0.18
CA ASN A 312 -7.02 9.40 0.07
C ASN A 312 -6.94 8.21 -0.88
N LEU A 313 -6.69 8.45 -2.18
CA LEU A 313 -6.49 7.38 -3.17
C LEU A 313 -5.29 6.51 -2.80
N TYR A 314 -4.16 7.11 -2.44
CA TYR A 314 -2.98 6.38 -1.98
C TYR A 314 -3.26 5.57 -0.71
N SER A 315 -3.97 6.14 0.26
CA SER A 315 -4.39 5.43 1.47
C SER A 315 -5.26 4.21 1.13
N MET A 316 -6.22 4.35 0.23
CA MET A 316 -7.09 3.25 -0.20
C MET A 316 -6.32 2.15 -0.96
N LEU A 317 -5.41 2.53 -1.86
CA LEU A 317 -4.57 1.59 -2.60
C LEU A 317 -3.61 0.84 -1.65
N LEU A 318 -2.97 1.54 -0.72
CA LEU A 318 -2.10 0.94 0.28
C LEU A 318 -2.86 0.04 1.24
N LEU A 319 -4.05 0.43 1.69
CA LEU A 319 -4.90 -0.42 2.52
C LEU A 319 -5.29 -1.71 1.78
N SER A 320 -5.63 -1.60 0.49
CA SER A 320 -5.97 -2.76 -0.35
C SER A 320 -4.77 -3.68 -0.55
N LEU A 321 -3.59 -3.12 -0.84
CA LEU A 321 -2.34 -3.87 -0.99
C LEU A 321 -1.91 -4.52 0.33
N PHE A 322 -2.09 -3.82 1.44
CA PHE A 322 -1.85 -4.33 2.78
C PHE A 322 -2.77 -5.50 3.12
N LEU A 323 -4.08 -5.38 2.89
CA LEU A 323 -5.03 -6.49 3.08
C LEU A 323 -4.67 -7.69 2.21
N LEU A 324 -4.31 -7.46 0.94
CA LEU A 324 -3.85 -8.53 0.05
C LEU A 324 -2.58 -9.20 0.59
N SER A 325 -1.63 -8.43 1.11
CA SER A 325 -0.39 -8.95 1.70
C SER A 325 -0.61 -9.76 2.98
N LEU A 326 -1.73 -9.56 3.68
CA LEU A 326 -2.12 -10.37 4.84
C LEU A 326 -2.87 -11.64 4.41
N LEU A 327 -3.84 -11.49 3.49
CA LEU A 327 -4.75 -12.56 3.08
C LEU A 327 -4.08 -13.60 2.18
N LEU A 328 -3.23 -13.16 1.24
CA LEU A 328 -2.60 -14.06 0.27
C LEU A 328 -1.67 -15.08 0.96
N PRO A 329 -0.74 -14.69 1.85
CA PRO A 329 0.05 -15.65 2.61
C PRO A 329 -0.83 -16.54 3.50
N ALA A 330 -1.85 -15.99 4.16
CA ALA A 330 -2.75 -16.78 5.00
C ALA A 330 -3.47 -17.88 4.19
N TYR A 331 -3.93 -17.57 2.97
CA TYR A 331 -4.51 -18.54 2.05
C TYR A 331 -3.50 -19.61 1.61
N LEU A 332 -2.32 -19.18 1.13
CA LEU A 332 -1.27 -20.09 0.67
C LEU A 332 -0.76 -21.01 1.80
N PHE A 333 -0.58 -20.48 3.01
CA PHE A 333 -0.20 -21.24 4.19
C PHE A 333 -1.29 -22.24 4.58
N SER A 334 -2.57 -21.88 4.46
CA SER A 334 -3.67 -22.80 4.74
C SER A 334 -3.67 -23.97 3.75
N GLY A 335 -3.52 -23.69 2.44
CA GLY A 335 -3.42 -24.73 1.41
C GLY A 335 -2.21 -25.65 1.62
N PHE A 336 -1.04 -25.06 1.85
CA PHE A 336 0.18 -25.79 2.18
C PHE A 336 0.01 -26.67 3.44
N TYR A 337 -0.60 -26.13 4.49
CA TYR A 337 -0.89 -26.85 5.73
C TYR A 337 -1.71 -28.12 5.49
N PHE A 338 -2.83 -27.99 4.75
CA PHE A 338 -3.68 -29.14 4.45
C PHE A 338 -2.94 -30.19 3.60
N SER A 339 -2.14 -29.75 2.63
CA SER A 339 -1.31 -30.66 1.80
C SER A 339 -0.33 -31.49 2.64
N VAL A 340 0.42 -30.84 3.52
CA VAL A 340 1.45 -31.51 4.35
C VAL A 340 0.81 -32.46 5.37
N ILE A 341 -0.22 -32.02 6.09
CA ILE A 341 -0.85 -32.87 7.11
C ILE A 341 -1.56 -34.07 6.49
N ASN A 342 -2.21 -33.89 5.34
CA ASN A 342 -2.84 -35.02 4.64
C ASN A 342 -1.78 -36.05 4.23
N SER A 343 -0.66 -35.61 3.66
CA SER A 343 0.44 -36.49 3.24
C SER A 343 1.05 -37.26 4.43
N ILE A 344 1.31 -36.57 5.55
CA ILE A 344 1.82 -37.20 6.78
C ILE A 344 0.82 -38.21 7.34
N SER A 345 -0.47 -37.87 7.35
CA SER A 345 -1.54 -38.74 7.86
C SER A 345 -1.66 -40.03 7.04
N GLN A 346 -1.61 -39.93 5.71
CA GLN A 346 -1.64 -41.09 4.82
C GLN A 346 -0.44 -42.02 5.04
N MET A 347 0.78 -41.48 5.12
CA MET A 347 1.96 -42.30 5.44
C MET A 347 1.85 -42.96 6.81
N LYS A 348 1.40 -42.23 7.83
CA LYS A 348 1.18 -42.76 9.17
C LYS A 348 0.18 -43.92 9.17
N ASN A 349 -0.90 -43.80 8.41
CA ASN A 349 -1.91 -44.86 8.31
C ASN A 349 -1.33 -46.13 7.66
N VAL A 350 -0.58 -45.99 6.56
CA VAL A 350 0.06 -47.13 5.87
C VAL A 350 1.08 -47.81 6.78
N LEU A 351 1.95 -47.05 7.44
CA LEU A 351 2.88 -47.60 8.43
C LEU A 351 2.15 -48.30 9.58
N GLY A 352 1.01 -47.75 10.02
CA GLY A 352 0.14 -48.38 11.01
C GLY A 352 -0.40 -49.73 10.54
N GLU A 353 -0.86 -49.84 9.30
CA GLU A 353 -1.32 -51.09 8.71
C GLU A 353 -0.19 -52.13 8.56
N VAL A 354 0.98 -51.69 8.11
CA VAL A 354 2.19 -52.54 8.03
C VAL A 354 2.57 -53.06 9.41
N SER A 355 2.50 -52.23 10.47
CA SER A 355 2.80 -52.66 11.83
C SER A 355 1.84 -53.72 12.38
N LYS A 356 0.63 -53.83 11.81
CA LYS A 356 -0.36 -54.87 12.14
C LYS A 356 -0.22 -56.12 11.25
N GLY A 357 0.77 -56.18 10.37
CA GLY A 357 1.01 -57.29 9.44
C GLY A 357 0.29 -57.17 8.09
N ASN A 358 -0.37 -56.03 7.80
CA ASN A 358 -0.97 -55.78 6.50
C ASN A 358 0.04 -55.11 5.55
N PHE A 359 0.83 -55.93 4.86
CA PHE A 359 1.87 -55.45 3.92
C PHE A 359 1.34 -55.03 2.54
N LEU A 360 0.03 -55.17 2.28
CA LEU A 360 -0.60 -54.77 1.02
C LEU A 360 -1.03 -53.29 1.01
N ALA A 361 -0.96 -52.61 2.15
CA ALA A 361 -1.25 -51.19 2.26
C ALA A 361 -0.28 -50.35 1.41
N LYS A 362 -0.81 -49.37 0.66
CA LYS A 362 -0.04 -48.44 -0.16
C LYS A 362 -0.35 -46.99 0.20
N ALA A 363 0.68 -46.16 0.21
CA ALA A 363 0.56 -44.71 0.35
C ALA A 363 0.33 -44.09 -1.04
N ASP A 364 -0.91 -43.67 -1.29
CA ASP A 364 -1.30 -42.98 -2.52
C ASP A 364 -1.35 -41.46 -2.27
N ILE A 365 -0.19 -40.82 -2.38
CA ILE A 365 -0.02 -39.38 -2.14
C ILE A 365 0.05 -38.66 -3.49
N ASN A 366 -0.99 -37.89 -3.80
CA ASN A 366 -1.07 -37.10 -5.04
C ASN A 366 -0.40 -35.71 -4.89
N THR A 367 0.87 -35.67 -4.49
CA THR A 367 1.70 -34.45 -4.48
C THR A 367 2.84 -34.59 -5.48
N GLN A 368 3.52 -33.49 -5.86
CA GLN A 368 4.70 -33.49 -6.77
C GLN A 368 6.01 -33.14 -6.03
N ASP A 369 5.97 -33.16 -4.71
CA ASP A 369 7.05 -32.71 -3.83
C ASP A 369 7.75 -33.90 -3.16
N GLU A 370 8.56 -33.64 -2.13
CA GLU A 370 9.31 -34.66 -1.39
C GLU A 370 8.43 -35.76 -0.79
N PHE A 371 7.14 -35.48 -0.54
CA PHE A 371 6.21 -36.48 -0.03
C PHE A 371 5.88 -37.57 -1.05
N ARG A 372 5.93 -37.28 -2.35
CA ARG A 372 5.80 -38.31 -3.39
C ARG A 372 6.96 -39.30 -3.31
N ASN A 373 8.19 -38.78 -3.27
CA ASN A 373 9.39 -39.62 -3.22
C ASN A 373 9.40 -40.51 -1.96
N LEU A 374 8.92 -39.96 -0.83
CA LEU A 374 8.75 -40.72 0.41
C LEU A 374 7.65 -41.79 0.30
N ALA A 375 6.52 -41.47 -0.32
CA ALA A 375 5.44 -42.43 -0.56
C ALA A 375 5.89 -43.58 -1.47
N GLU A 376 6.60 -43.28 -2.55
CA GLU A 376 7.18 -44.27 -3.46
C GLU A 376 8.18 -45.17 -2.73
N SER A 377 9.09 -44.57 -1.96
CA SER A 377 10.08 -45.32 -1.16
C SER A 377 9.40 -46.23 -0.12
N LEU A 378 8.32 -45.74 0.51
CA LEU A 378 7.52 -46.53 1.45
C LEU A 378 6.83 -47.70 0.74
N ASN A 379 6.21 -47.46 -0.42
CA ASN A 379 5.53 -48.49 -1.21
C ASN A 379 6.50 -49.59 -1.68
N ILE A 380 7.72 -49.22 -2.11
CA ILE A 380 8.78 -50.19 -2.44
C ILE A 380 9.14 -51.02 -1.21
N THR A 381 9.20 -50.39 -0.03
CA THR A 381 9.52 -51.08 1.22
C THR A 381 8.42 -52.05 1.64
N THR A 382 7.14 -51.65 1.53
CA THR A 382 6.01 -52.54 1.86
C THR A 382 5.93 -53.73 0.92
N GLU A 383 6.20 -53.54 -0.37
CA GLU A 383 6.27 -54.62 -1.36
C GLU A 383 7.41 -55.62 -1.05
N LYS A 384 8.60 -55.11 -0.69
CA LYS A 384 9.72 -55.97 -0.26
C LYS A 384 9.40 -56.74 1.02
N LEU A 385 8.78 -56.11 2.02
CA LEU A 385 8.36 -56.81 3.24
C LEU A 385 7.29 -57.87 2.96
N HIS A 386 6.31 -57.57 2.09
CA HIS A 386 5.30 -58.54 1.69
C HIS A 386 5.92 -59.77 1.04
N SER A 387 6.86 -59.58 0.11
CA SER A 387 7.56 -60.69 -0.55
C SER A 387 8.42 -61.51 0.42
N LEU A 388 9.14 -60.86 1.34
CA LEU A 388 9.92 -61.54 2.38
C LEU A 388 9.03 -62.36 3.32
N PHE A 389 7.89 -61.80 3.75
CA PHE A 389 6.93 -62.51 4.61
C PHE A 389 6.31 -63.73 3.90
N ASN A 390 5.92 -63.58 2.63
CA ASN A 390 5.41 -64.70 1.83
C ASN A 390 6.47 -65.79 1.67
N ARG A 391 7.73 -65.40 1.42
CA ARG A 391 8.86 -66.34 1.35
C ARG A 391 9.08 -67.07 2.67
N GLU A 392 9.10 -66.37 3.80
CA GLU A 392 9.29 -66.99 5.12
C GLU A 392 8.16 -67.95 5.46
N ASN A 393 6.91 -67.55 5.23
CA ASN A 393 5.74 -68.42 5.44
C ASN A 393 5.78 -69.66 4.56
N PHE A 394 6.15 -69.51 3.29
CA PHE A 394 6.32 -70.63 2.38
C PHE A 394 7.41 -71.60 2.87
N LEU A 395 8.58 -71.09 3.29
CA LEU A 395 9.65 -71.92 3.85
C LEU A 395 9.20 -72.63 5.14
N LYS A 396 8.50 -71.95 6.05
CA LYS A 396 7.92 -72.57 7.24
C LYS A 396 6.96 -73.71 6.87
N GLN A 397 6.09 -73.50 5.88
CA GLN A 397 5.18 -74.53 5.40
C GLN A 397 5.93 -75.74 4.82
N ILE A 398 6.97 -75.51 3.99
CA ILE A 398 7.81 -76.59 3.47
C ILE A 398 8.47 -77.38 4.61
N ILE A 399 9.05 -76.70 5.60
CA ILE A 399 9.80 -77.34 6.69
C ILE A 399 8.87 -78.09 7.65
N GLN A 400 7.70 -77.52 7.99
CA GLN A 400 6.75 -78.12 8.92
C GLN A 400 5.97 -79.28 8.31
N THR A 401 5.74 -79.27 6.99
CA THR A 401 4.94 -80.31 6.31
C THR A 401 5.49 -81.73 6.58
N PRO A 402 6.79 -82.04 6.38
CA PRO A 402 7.39 -83.32 6.76
C PRO A 402 7.33 -83.67 8.24
N ILE A 403 7.39 -82.66 9.11
CA ILE A 403 7.42 -82.86 10.57
C ILE A 403 6.05 -83.30 11.09
N ILE A 404 4.97 -82.78 10.50
CA ILE A 404 3.60 -83.00 10.97
C ILE A 404 2.92 -84.16 10.22
N SER A 405 3.36 -84.47 9.00
CA SER A 405 2.83 -85.60 8.22
C SER A 405 3.21 -86.95 8.85
N GLU A 406 2.23 -87.82 9.04
CA GLU A 406 2.44 -89.19 9.53
C GLU A 406 2.98 -90.14 8.43
N ASP A 407 2.76 -89.79 7.16
CA ASP A 407 3.24 -90.54 5.98
C ASP A 407 4.21 -89.69 5.14
N TYR A 408 5.36 -90.29 4.83
CA TYR A 408 6.38 -89.74 3.93
C TYR A 408 5.82 -89.37 2.55
N LYS A 409 4.95 -90.21 1.97
CA LYS A 409 4.37 -89.94 0.64
C LYS A 409 3.44 -88.74 0.67
N GLU A 410 2.64 -88.61 1.73
CA GLU A 410 1.75 -87.47 1.92
C GLU A 410 2.52 -86.17 2.10
N ALA A 411 3.65 -86.21 2.84
CA ALA A 411 4.53 -85.06 3.00
C ALA A 411 5.09 -84.55 1.66
N LEU A 412 5.63 -85.46 0.84
CA LEU A 412 6.18 -85.11 -0.47
C LEU A 412 5.10 -84.57 -1.42
N GLN A 413 3.90 -85.15 -1.41
CA GLN A 413 2.77 -84.66 -2.19
C GLN A 413 2.38 -83.24 -1.79
N LYS A 414 2.33 -82.93 -0.49
CA LYS A 414 2.02 -81.58 -0.03
C LYS A 414 3.13 -80.59 -0.41
N ILE A 415 4.41 -80.97 -0.26
CA ILE A 415 5.53 -80.10 -0.63
C ILE A 415 5.53 -79.77 -2.12
N VAL A 416 5.35 -80.75 -3.01
CA VAL A 416 5.36 -80.51 -4.46
C VAL A 416 4.19 -79.61 -4.89
N VAL A 417 3.02 -79.79 -4.28
CA VAL A 417 1.84 -78.95 -4.54
C VAL A 417 2.03 -77.52 -4.03
N LEU A 418 2.53 -77.36 -2.80
CA LEU A 418 2.84 -76.05 -2.23
C LEU A 418 3.87 -75.31 -3.09
N THR A 419 4.92 -76.01 -3.52
CA THR A 419 5.99 -75.44 -4.36
C THR A 419 5.47 -75.04 -5.73
N GLY A 420 4.72 -75.92 -6.40
CA GLY A 420 4.14 -75.62 -7.69
C GLY A 420 3.17 -74.44 -7.67
N ARG A 421 2.35 -74.32 -6.61
CA ARG A 421 1.44 -73.18 -6.42
C ARG A 421 2.19 -71.88 -6.13
N GLN A 422 3.21 -71.91 -5.27
CA GLN A 422 3.96 -70.70 -4.88
C GLN A 422 4.66 -70.04 -6.05
N TYR A 423 5.24 -70.85 -6.95
CA TYR A 423 5.93 -70.36 -8.15
C TYR A 423 5.00 -70.21 -9.36
N ASN A 424 3.70 -70.45 -9.19
CA ASN A 424 2.72 -70.45 -10.26
C ASN A 424 3.17 -71.30 -11.46
N ALA A 425 3.75 -72.48 -11.18
CA ALA A 425 4.37 -73.34 -12.18
C ALA A 425 3.32 -74.22 -12.87
N ASP A 426 3.45 -74.41 -14.18
CA ASP A 426 2.60 -75.33 -14.94
C ASP A 426 2.81 -76.80 -14.50
N ARG A 427 4.04 -77.14 -14.11
CA ARG A 427 4.42 -78.45 -13.59
C ARG A 427 5.46 -78.29 -12.48
N CYS A 428 5.34 -79.09 -11.43
CA CYS A 428 6.35 -79.24 -10.40
C CYS A 428 6.43 -80.73 -10.03
N PHE A 429 7.63 -81.26 -9.83
CA PHE A 429 7.80 -82.66 -9.43
C PHE A 429 9.02 -82.82 -8.53
N LEU A 430 9.03 -83.86 -7.70
CA LEU A 430 10.21 -84.27 -6.93
C LEU A 430 10.74 -85.57 -7.52
N ALA A 431 12.07 -85.65 -7.70
CA ALA A 431 12.75 -86.85 -8.16
C ALA A 431 13.58 -87.43 -7.02
N GLU A 432 13.33 -88.69 -6.69
CA GLU A 432 14.07 -89.42 -5.65
C GLU A 432 15.33 -90.04 -6.29
N TYR A 433 16.49 -89.74 -5.72
CA TYR A 433 17.75 -90.36 -6.13
C TYR A 433 18.00 -91.66 -5.36
N ASP A 434 18.20 -92.76 -6.08
CA ASP A 434 18.55 -94.04 -5.49
C ASP A 434 20.07 -94.27 -5.56
N LYS A 435 20.72 -94.29 -4.39
CA LYS A 435 22.17 -94.43 -4.29
C LYS A 435 22.69 -95.81 -4.69
N GLU A 436 21.85 -96.85 -4.61
CA GLU A 436 22.27 -98.21 -4.99
C GLU A 436 22.22 -98.40 -6.52
N ILE A 437 21.26 -97.74 -7.17
CA ILE A 437 21.08 -97.78 -8.62
C ILE A 437 21.97 -96.74 -9.31
N GLY A 438 22.34 -95.66 -8.60
CA GLY A 438 23.17 -94.59 -9.11
C GLY A 438 22.41 -93.61 -10.02
N ASP A 439 21.08 -93.64 -10.04
CA ASP A 439 20.22 -92.85 -10.92
C ASP A 439 18.92 -92.39 -10.23
N PHE A 440 18.19 -91.44 -10.83
CA PHE A 440 16.89 -91.02 -10.32
C PHE A 440 15.80 -92.06 -10.62
N LEU A 441 14.95 -92.33 -9.64
CA LEU A 441 13.76 -93.14 -9.83
C LEU A 441 12.77 -92.43 -10.77
N PRO A 442 11.96 -93.17 -11.54
CA PRO A 442 10.88 -92.58 -12.31
C PRO A 442 9.97 -91.72 -11.42
N VAL A 443 9.66 -90.52 -11.87
CA VAL A 443 8.81 -89.57 -11.12
C VAL A 443 7.47 -90.23 -10.84
N LYS A 444 7.12 -90.38 -9.56
CA LYS A 444 5.87 -91.01 -9.13
C LYS A 444 4.72 -89.99 -9.19
N LYS A 445 3.49 -90.48 -9.33
CA LYS A 445 2.29 -89.64 -9.41
C LYS A 445 2.13 -88.74 -8.18
N GLU A 446 2.42 -89.29 -7.02
CA GLU A 446 2.23 -88.65 -5.71
C GLU A 446 3.18 -87.48 -5.50
N VAL A 447 4.30 -87.43 -6.24
CA VAL A 447 5.30 -86.37 -6.18
C VAL A 447 5.27 -85.47 -7.40
N THR A 448 4.11 -85.39 -8.07
CA THR A 448 3.88 -84.53 -9.23
C THR A 448 2.73 -83.56 -8.96
N TYR A 449 2.92 -82.30 -9.35
CA TYR A 449 1.93 -81.25 -9.41
C TYR A 449 1.79 -80.75 -10.85
N VAL A 450 0.54 -80.55 -11.28
CA VAL A 450 0.17 -79.87 -12.53
C VAL A 450 -0.84 -78.78 -12.20
N SER A 451 -0.75 -77.62 -12.88
CA SER A 451 -1.61 -76.47 -12.58
C SER A 451 -3.05 -76.62 -13.13
N SER A 452 -3.27 -77.43 -14.16
CA SER A 452 -4.59 -77.72 -14.75
C SER A 452 -4.66 -79.13 -15.39
N GLU A 453 -5.88 -79.62 -15.64
CA GLU A 453 -6.11 -80.94 -16.27
C GLU A 453 -5.64 -81.01 -17.73
N ASP A 454 -5.50 -79.87 -18.39
CA ASP A 454 -5.03 -79.77 -19.78
C ASP A 454 -3.52 -79.97 -19.92
N ILE A 455 -2.78 -79.92 -18.80
CA ILE A 455 -1.32 -80.06 -18.79
C ILE A 455 -0.95 -81.52 -18.56
N LYS A 456 -0.23 -82.11 -19.52
CA LYS A 456 0.26 -83.48 -19.42
C LYS A 456 1.15 -83.66 -18.18
N SER A 457 0.78 -84.64 -17.35
CA SER A 457 1.57 -85.07 -16.19
C SER A 457 2.96 -85.55 -16.61
N VAL A 458 3.91 -85.42 -15.70
CA VAL A 458 5.28 -85.96 -15.81
C VAL A 458 5.45 -87.27 -15.06
N GLU A 459 4.34 -87.90 -14.65
CA GLU A 459 4.35 -89.24 -14.09
C GLU A 459 5.05 -90.23 -15.02
N GLY A 460 6.00 -90.99 -14.46
CA GLY A 460 6.83 -91.95 -15.21
C GLY A 460 8.02 -91.33 -15.94
N LEU A 461 8.21 -90.01 -15.89
CA LEU A 461 9.39 -89.34 -16.44
C LEU A 461 10.65 -89.88 -15.74
N ARG A 462 11.62 -90.34 -16.53
CA ARG A 462 12.95 -90.70 -16.05
C ARG A 462 13.89 -89.54 -16.34
N ILE A 463 14.52 -89.05 -15.27
CA ILE A 463 15.52 -88.00 -15.35
C ILE A 463 16.86 -88.72 -15.37
N ASP A 464 17.54 -88.73 -16.50
CA ASP A 464 18.89 -89.29 -16.52
C ASP A 464 19.87 -88.32 -15.85
N LEU A 465 20.86 -88.88 -15.15
CA LEU A 465 21.85 -88.11 -14.38
C LEU A 465 22.62 -87.08 -15.24
N GLN A 466 22.88 -87.41 -16.52
CA GLN A 466 23.57 -86.49 -17.43
C GLN A 466 22.68 -85.30 -17.80
N SER A 467 21.41 -85.51 -18.09
CA SER A 467 20.40 -84.49 -18.41
C SER A 467 20.11 -83.60 -17.21
N PHE A 468 20.16 -84.13 -15.98
CA PHE A 468 20.07 -83.32 -14.76
C PHE A 468 21.31 -82.45 -14.54
N LEU A 469 22.52 -82.99 -14.79
CA LEU A 469 23.77 -82.23 -14.71
C LEU A 469 23.93 -81.21 -15.83
N ILE A 470 23.46 -81.53 -17.04
CA ILE A 470 23.43 -80.63 -18.21
C ILE A 470 22.40 -79.53 -18.00
N SER A 471 21.24 -79.82 -17.39
CA SER A 471 20.35 -78.76 -16.91
C SER A 471 20.99 -77.97 -15.76
N GLY A 472 21.79 -78.58 -14.88
CA GLY A 472 22.63 -77.81 -13.94
C GLY A 472 23.65 -76.87 -14.62
N GLN A 473 24.26 -77.28 -15.74
CA GLN A 473 25.23 -76.50 -16.52
C GLN A 473 24.59 -75.43 -17.42
N LEU A 474 23.45 -75.72 -18.05
CA LEU A 474 22.68 -74.78 -18.89
C LEU A 474 22.07 -73.63 -18.07
N TYR A 475 21.98 -73.79 -16.74
CA TYR A 475 21.45 -72.80 -15.81
C TYR A 475 22.55 -71.90 -15.20
N GLY A 476 23.82 -72.09 -15.59
CA GLY A 476 24.93 -71.19 -15.28
C GLY A 476 24.93 -69.87 -16.08
N GLU A 477 23.97 -69.67 -16.98
CA GLU A 477 23.75 -68.43 -17.72
C GLU A 477 22.62 -67.59 -17.06
N ASP A 478 22.96 -66.93 -15.95
CA ASP A 478 22.34 -65.68 -15.43
C ASP A 478 20.80 -65.53 -15.36
N LYS A 479 20.08 -66.51 -14.80
CA LYS A 479 18.80 -66.24 -14.08
C LYS A 479 18.63 -67.14 -12.84
N ILE A 480 18.99 -66.60 -11.68
CA ILE A 480 18.82 -67.24 -10.34
C ILE A 480 17.41 -66.98 -9.79
N LEU A 481 16.81 -68.00 -9.16
CA LEU A 481 16.01 -67.89 -7.92
C LEU A 481 16.05 -69.25 -7.19
N ALA A 482 16.44 -69.47 -5.93
CA ALA A 482 17.12 -68.74 -4.85
C ALA A 482 17.42 -69.82 -3.77
N VAL A 483 18.57 -69.94 -3.10
CA VAL A 483 19.12 -69.02 -2.09
C VAL A 483 20.65 -69.05 -2.16
N GLU A 484 21.24 -67.87 -2.35
CA GLU A 484 22.67 -67.59 -2.23
C GLU A 484 23.12 -67.64 -0.77
N ASN A 485 24.36 -68.10 -0.62
CA ASN A 485 25.13 -68.39 0.59
C ASN A 485 24.90 -67.44 1.79
N ILE A 486 24.75 -68.01 2.99
CA ILE A 486 24.89 -67.29 4.25
C ILE A 486 26.39 -67.24 4.55
N GLU A 487 26.98 -66.07 4.32
CA GLU A 487 28.35 -65.68 4.67
C GLU A 487 29.48 -66.23 3.77
N GLU A 488 30.30 -65.28 3.28
CA GLU A 488 31.58 -65.41 2.56
C GLU A 488 31.53 -65.71 1.05
N ALA A 489 31.91 -64.68 0.29
CA ALA A 489 32.13 -64.67 -1.15
C ALA A 489 33.61 -64.45 -1.41
N ASP A 490 34.22 -65.29 -2.24
CA ASP A 490 35.41 -64.95 -3.02
C ASP A 490 35.40 -65.74 -4.34
N PHE A 491 35.23 -65.01 -5.43
CA PHE A 491 35.38 -65.46 -6.83
C PHE A 491 36.87 -65.44 -7.21
N ILE A 492 37.33 -66.33 -8.11
CA ILE A 492 38.39 -66.03 -9.09
C ILE A 492 38.51 -67.12 -10.19
N SER A 493 38.38 -66.62 -11.43
CA SER A 493 39.08 -66.90 -12.72
C SER A 493 39.08 -68.28 -13.41
N GLU A 494 38.57 -68.26 -14.65
CA GLU A 494 39.24 -68.65 -15.91
C GLU A 494 40.04 -69.97 -15.95
N LYS A 495 39.67 -70.91 -16.85
CA LYS A 495 40.17 -70.97 -18.25
C LYS A 495 39.82 -72.31 -18.95
N SER A 496 39.39 -72.13 -20.20
CA SER A 496 39.80 -72.84 -21.42
C SER A 496 39.55 -74.34 -21.64
N ASP A 497 38.97 -74.57 -22.82
CA ASP A 497 39.34 -75.59 -23.81
C ASP A 497 39.00 -77.05 -23.51
N LYS A 498 37.80 -77.46 -23.92
CA LYS A 498 37.58 -78.17 -25.20
C LYS A 498 36.12 -78.48 -25.45
#